data_AF-A0ABD5DZJ4-F1
#
_entry.id   AF-A0ABD5DZJ4-F1
#
_cell.length_a   1.000
_cell.length_b   1.000
_cell.length_c   1.000
_cell.angle_alpha   90.00
_cell.angle_beta   90.00
_cell.angle_gamma   90.00
#
_symmetry.space_group_name_H-M   'P 1'
#
loop_
_entity.id
_entity.type
_entity.pdbx_description
1 polymer ?
#
loop_
_entity_poly.entity_id
_entity_poly.type
_entity_poly.pdbx_seq_one_letter_code
_entity_poly.pdbx_strand_id
1 'polypeptide(L)' 'SMSMLTINADNHPFMSQFHEPEDEKRSIIVIPDEYREDWLNCKKEDADQFFFEMPLGEFTADYFPKPKKSAN' A
#
# COMPACT_ATOMS: atom_id res chain seq x y z
N SER A 1 -19.63 -3.40 -3.67
CA SER A 1 -18.56 -2.58 -3.09
C SER A 1 -17.25 -3.33 -3.24
N MET A 2 -16.11 -2.66 -3.13
CA MET A 2 -14.77 -3.25 -3.16
C MET A 2 -13.92 -2.60 -2.06
N SER A 3 -12.85 -3.26 -1.63
CA SER A 3 -11.89 -2.76 -0.64
C SER A 3 -10.46 -3.12 -1.04
N MET A 4 -9.49 -2.33 -0.58
CA MET A 4 -8.07 -2.63 -0.75
C MET A 4 -7.57 -3.50 0.41
N LEU A 5 -6.74 -4.48 0.09
CA LEU A 5 -6.01 -5.25 1.10
C LEU A 5 -4.80 -4.45 1.58
N THR A 6 -4.53 -4.54 2.89
CA THR A 6 -3.39 -3.89 3.52
C THR A 6 -2.62 -4.87 4.39
N ILE A 7 -1.35 -4.57 4.62
CA ILE A 7 -0.47 -5.27 5.56
C ILE A 7 0.18 -4.27 6.52
N ASN A 8 0.69 -4.77 7.65
CA ASN A 8 1.48 -3.95 8.58
C ASN A 8 2.74 -3.44 7.87
N ALA A 9 3.16 -2.22 8.19
CA ALA A 9 4.30 -1.55 7.57
C ALA A 9 5.19 -0.84 8.60
N ASP A 10 5.10 -1.20 9.89
CA ASP A 10 5.85 -0.51 10.96
C ASP A 10 7.36 -0.62 10.75
N ASN A 11 7.82 -1.77 10.23
CA ASN A 11 9.23 -2.04 9.97
C ASN A 11 9.67 -1.71 8.53
N HIS A 12 8.76 -1.22 7.69
CA HIS A 12 9.07 -0.95 6.30
C HIS A 12 9.83 0.39 6.17
N PRO A 13 11.03 0.44 5.55
CA PRO A 13 11.88 1.63 5.61
C PRO A 13 11.30 2.89 4.94
N PHE A 14 10.44 2.72 3.93
CA PHE A 14 9.73 3.83 3.29
C PHE A 14 8.32 4.07 3.87
N MET A 15 7.45 3.08 3.80
CA MET A 15 6.05 3.16 4.26
C MET A 15 5.85 3.44 5.76
N SER A 16 6.82 3.15 6.64
CA SER A 16 6.71 3.48 8.08
C SER A 16 6.69 5.00 8.37
N GLN A 17 7.06 5.82 7.39
CA GLN A 17 7.13 7.28 7.51
C GLN A 17 5.78 7.98 7.29
N PHE A 18 4.75 7.24 6.87
CA PHE A 18 3.41 7.78 6.59
C PHE A 18 2.45 7.55 7.77
N HIS A 19 1.21 8.06 7.67
CA HIS A 19 0.18 8.03 8.73
C HIS A 19 0.56 8.82 10.01
N GLU A 20 -0.40 9.01 10.92
CA GLU A 20 -0.15 9.70 12.19
C GLU A 20 0.85 8.91 13.06
N PRO A 21 1.72 9.57 13.87
CA PRO A 21 2.78 8.91 14.61
C PRO A 21 2.34 7.74 15.51
N GLU A 22 1.16 7.82 16.12
CA GLU A 22 0.65 6.84 17.08
C GLU A 22 -0.21 5.74 16.44
N ASP A 23 -0.46 5.82 15.13
CA ASP A 23 -1.24 4.83 14.39
C ASP A 23 -0.36 3.68 13.89
N GLU A 24 -0.93 2.45 13.89
CA GLU A 24 -0.32 1.31 13.20
C GLU A 24 -0.07 1.68 11.73
N LYS A 25 1.17 1.49 11.26
CA LYS A 25 1.50 1.79 9.87
C LYS A 25 0.94 0.68 8.99
N ARG A 26 0.15 1.06 8.00
CA ARG A 26 -0.44 0.14 7.01
C ARG A 26 0.00 0.52 5.61
N SER A 27 0.46 -0.47 4.85
CA SER A 27 0.69 -0.34 3.40
C SER A 27 -0.35 -1.13 2.63
N ILE A 28 -0.68 -0.65 1.44
CA ILE A 28 -1.42 -1.43 0.45
C ILE A 28 -0.51 -2.50 -0.15
N ILE A 29 -1.10 -3.58 -0.65
CA ILE A 29 -0.40 -4.62 -1.39
C ILE A 29 -0.41 -4.23 -2.87
N VAL A 30 0.77 -4.23 -3.50
CA VAL A 30 0.91 -4.01 -4.95
C VAL A 30 1.28 -5.35 -5.58
N ILE A 31 0.43 -5.86 -6.48
CA ILE A 31 0.68 -7.11 -7.20
C ILE A 31 1.55 -6.81 -8.43
N PRO A 32 2.77 -7.37 -8.53
CA PRO A 32 3.62 -7.25 -9.70
C PRO A 32 2.92 -7.75 -10.97
N ASP A 33 3.28 -7.17 -12.11
CA ASP A 33 2.65 -7.43 -13.41
C ASP A 33 2.63 -8.93 -13.75
N GLU A 34 3.71 -9.64 -13.47
CA GLU A 34 3.85 -11.07 -13.72
C GLU A 34 2.91 -11.96 -12.90
N TYR A 35 2.41 -11.48 -11.76
CA TYR A 35 1.55 -12.26 -10.85
C TYR A 35 0.08 -11.87 -10.92
N ARG A 36 -0.31 -10.91 -11.76
CA ARG A 36 -1.71 -10.43 -11.80
C ARG A 36 -2.71 -11.50 -12.22
N GLU A 37 -2.37 -12.30 -13.23
CA GLU A 37 -3.25 -13.39 -13.67
C GLU A 37 -3.40 -14.46 -12.60
N ASP A 38 -2.30 -14.83 -11.94
CA ASP A 38 -2.34 -15.79 -10.85
C ASP A 38 -3.16 -15.26 -9.65
N TRP A 39 -2.98 -14.00 -9.29
CA TRP A 39 -3.78 -13.32 -8.25
C TRP A 39 -5.28 -13.34 -8.56
N LEU A 40 -5.66 -13.00 -9.81
CA LEU A 40 -7.07 -12.95 -10.22
C LEU A 40 -7.75 -14.32 -10.24
N ASN A 41 -6.97 -15.40 -10.38
CA ASN A 41 -7.48 -16.76 -10.46
C ASN A 41 -7.19 -17.61 -9.19
N CYS A 42 -6.50 -17.04 -8.19
CA CYS A 42 -6.13 -17.78 -6.99
C CYS A 42 -7.34 -18.11 -6.12
N LYS A 43 -7.20 -19.16 -5.30
CA LYS A 43 -8.15 -19.43 -4.23
C LYS A 43 -7.82 -18.56 -3.03
N LYS A 44 -8.83 -18.32 -2.20
CA LYS A 44 -8.67 -17.54 -0.96
C LYS A 44 -7.57 -18.10 -0.07
N GLU A 45 -7.44 -19.42 0.00
CA GLU A 45 -6.46 -20.10 0.84
C GLU A 45 -5.02 -19.85 0.40
N ASP A 46 -4.81 -19.46 -0.85
CA ASP A 46 -3.50 -19.21 -1.46
C ASP A 46 -3.20 -17.70 -1.58
N ALA A 47 -4.09 -16.82 -1.12
CA ALA A 47 -3.99 -15.37 -1.36
C ALA A 47 -2.81 -14.70 -0.65
N ASP A 48 -2.39 -15.25 0.49
CA ASP A 48 -1.31 -14.73 1.33
C ASP A 48 0.06 -14.80 0.65
N GLN A 49 0.25 -15.72 -0.31
CA GLN A 49 1.47 -15.79 -1.13
C GLN A 49 1.74 -14.50 -1.91
N PHE A 50 0.71 -13.68 -2.12
CA PHE A 50 0.78 -12.42 -2.85
C PHE A 50 0.87 -11.19 -1.94
N PHE A 51 0.97 -11.38 -0.61
CA PHE A 51 0.99 -10.27 0.35
C PHE A 51 2.40 -9.68 0.48
N PHE A 52 2.85 -9.08 -0.61
CA PHE A 52 4.17 -8.47 -0.69
C PHE A 52 4.21 -7.12 0.04
N GLU A 53 5.32 -6.89 0.74
CA GLU A 53 5.71 -5.53 1.13
C GLU A 53 5.93 -4.67 -0.11
N MET A 54 5.71 -3.36 0.03
CA MET A 54 5.91 -2.45 -1.09
C MET A 54 7.39 -2.50 -1.54
N PRO A 55 7.70 -2.71 -2.82
CA PRO A 55 9.08 -2.81 -3.27
C PRO A 55 9.91 -1.57 -2.95
N LEU A 56 11.14 -1.77 -2.47
CA LEU A 56 12.06 -0.68 -2.19
C LEU A 56 12.64 -0.11 -3.49
N GLY A 57 12.52 1.21 -3.66
CA GLY A 57 13.13 1.93 -4.78
C GLY A 57 12.32 1.93 -6.08
N GLU A 58 11.17 1.24 -6.14
CA GLU A 58 10.27 1.30 -7.30
C GLU A 58 9.30 2.49 -7.26
N PHE A 59 9.04 3.01 -6.06
CA PHE A 59 8.10 4.10 -5.82
C PHE A 59 8.78 5.32 -5.22
N THR A 60 8.28 6.50 -5.60
CA THR A 60 8.67 7.79 -5.03
C THR A 60 7.45 8.48 -4.40
N ALA A 61 7.69 9.37 -3.44
CA ALA A 61 6.64 10.21 -2.87
C ALA A 61 7.06 11.68 -2.90
N ASP A 62 6.10 12.54 -3.26
CA ASP A 62 6.25 13.99 -3.28
C ASP A 62 5.23 14.65 -2.35
N TYR A 63 5.65 15.74 -1.70
CA TYR A 63 4.75 16.50 -0.83
C TYR A 63 3.69 17.26 -1.66
N PHE A 64 2.43 16.81 -1.56
CA PHE A 64 1.30 17.36 -2.33
C PHE A 64 0.11 17.73 -1.42
N PRO A 65 0.21 18.81 -0.62
CA PRO A 65 -0.86 19.22 0.29
C PRO A 65 -2.08 19.72 -0.49
N LYS A 66 -3.28 19.52 0.07
CA LYS A 66 -4.50 20.08 -0.51
C LYS A 66 -4.37 21.61 -0.60
N PRO A 67 -4.73 22.23 -1.75
CA PRO A 67 -4.73 23.69 -1.86
C PRO A 67 -5.60 24.31 -0.77
N LYS A 68 -5.15 25.41 -0.16
CA LYS A 68 -6.00 26.18 0.74
C LYS A 68 -7.19 26.70 -0.07
N LYS A 69 -8.41 26.44 0.38
CA LYS A 69 -9.60 27.09 -0.18
C LYS A 69 -9.44 28.60 0.03
N SER A 70 -9.51 29.39 -1.03
CA SER A 70 -9.62 30.84 -0.93
C SER A 70 -10.85 31.18 -0.09
N ALA A 71 -10.69 32.08 0.88
CA ALA A 71 -11.83 32.62 1.62
C ALA A 71 -12.74 33.36 0.62
N ASN A 72 -14.02 33.00 0.60
CA ASN A 72 -15.06 33.76 -0.11
C ASN A 72 -15.32 35.09 0.60
#